data_AF-A0A066XM22-F1
#
_entry.id   AF-A0A066XM22-F1
#
_cell.length_a   1.000
_cell.length_b   1.000
_cell.length_c   1.000
_cell.angle_alpha   90.00
_cell.angle_beta   90.00
_cell.angle_gamma   90.00
#
_symmetry.space_group_name_H-M   'P 1'
#
loop_
_entity.id
_entity.type
_entity.pdbx_description
1 polymer ?
#
loop_
_entity_poly.entity_id
_entity_poly.type
_entity_poly.pdbx_seq_one_letter_code
_entity_poly.pdbx_strand_id
1 'polypeptide(L)'
;MLCRAVGLVGAFAFLGAASTESNIEARGKIRDDPGGHNWIDHDKVKAFLPSYPNDLPTQLALRFNPLLYVEGGCDVYPAVDDAGNLSGGLKPTPKDKRRSGCDAGGQGQVYARLGTTQNRTAIMYSYYMPKVRWGKGDDQGHRSYWAFAIAWLLEFGCSPSQFWPTGLSFTSDHEQMAWSYKTPLSYSAALTQMPTHPKLKLHDVGMGPFTGADGDLLFQRTLVTWDQLPSQARAALNDVRYEHTIVPFSDANFQGLIDAAYASQFYSDAPIAAKSSCLNITEGPHTAPQQPGGQGPGQGQTPGQPPDGTNGGGQPTLPSGYSQIVFEDNYSKQQVGSLPDTSKWDFDLGTGYPGGAPNWGTGEVQTYTNDSANIGISSSGTLVITPMVNNGDWTSSRIQTNAAQDFKCAPGGKLRIEASVMLPDSDPSTQLGIWPAVWSMGSAFRTNVSSWPGIGELDILEVLNGEPKLYQTVHCGVSPGGPCNEKTGLGSNTAIKRGVFNKIAVEVDRSAGGDYTTEQLVWYLNDKATFTVTGKEVGNQGYWEALASEPKMILLNVAVGGEFPDGVQGSKTPTAATVGGPESRMEIAYVAAYST
;
A
#
# COMPACT_ATOMS: atom_id res chain seq x y z
N MET A 1 61.98 -10.32 -14.49
CA MET A 1 61.37 -9.76 -13.26
C MET A 1 60.21 -8.87 -13.66
N LEU A 2 59.01 -9.24 -13.16
CA LEU A 2 57.82 -8.44 -12.79
C LEU A 2 57.41 -7.22 -13.66
N CYS A 3 56.15 -6.93 -13.95
CA CYS A 3 54.85 -7.59 -13.83
C CYS A 3 53.92 -6.61 -14.59
N ARG A 4 53.18 -7.06 -15.62
CA ARG A 4 52.16 -6.23 -16.29
C ARG A 4 50.86 -6.35 -15.51
N ALA A 5 50.45 -5.30 -14.82
CA ALA A 5 49.10 -5.17 -14.28
C ALA A 5 48.14 -4.80 -15.42
N VAL A 6 47.22 -5.71 -15.74
CA VAL A 6 46.03 -5.43 -16.55
C VAL A 6 45.00 -4.84 -15.59
N GLY A 7 44.69 -3.56 -15.77
CA GLY A 7 43.60 -2.90 -15.05
C GLY A 7 42.25 -3.41 -15.55
N LEU A 8 41.54 -4.13 -14.69
CA LEU A 8 40.15 -4.49 -14.87
C LEU A 8 39.30 -3.22 -14.67
N VAL A 9 38.71 -2.69 -15.73
CA VAL A 9 37.67 -1.65 -15.62
C VAL A 9 36.40 -2.34 -15.15
N GLY A 10 36.15 -2.29 -13.84
CA GLY A 10 34.89 -2.72 -13.25
C GLY A 10 33.78 -1.75 -13.64
N ALA A 11 32.91 -2.17 -14.56
CA ALA A 11 31.62 -1.54 -14.76
C ALA A 11 30.74 -1.84 -13.53
N PHE A 12 30.60 -0.87 -12.64
CA PHE A 12 29.53 -0.87 -11.65
C PHE A 12 28.21 -0.67 -12.39
N ALA A 13 27.52 -1.77 -12.69
CA ALA A 13 26.12 -1.74 -13.07
C ALA A 13 25.33 -1.34 -11.80
N PHE A 14 24.90 -0.09 -11.75
CA PHE A 14 23.87 0.34 -10.80
C PHE A 14 22.59 -0.44 -11.12
N LEU A 15 22.18 -1.34 -10.23
CA LEU A 15 20.83 -1.88 -10.24
C LEU A 15 19.86 -0.72 -9.97
N GLY A 16 19.09 -0.36 -10.99
CA GLY A 16 18.07 0.68 -10.91
C GLY A 16 16.95 0.24 -9.97
N ALA A 17 16.74 1.03 -8.90
CA ALA A 17 15.50 1.00 -8.15
C ALA A 17 14.35 1.45 -9.07
N ALA A 18 13.27 0.68 -9.15
CA ALA A 18 12.04 1.14 -9.78
C ALA A 18 11.48 2.29 -8.94
N SER A 19 11.41 3.48 -9.52
CA SER A 19 10.78 4.66 -8.93
C SER A 19 9.45 4.93 -9.64
N THR A 20 8.41 5.24 -8.88
CA THR A 20 7.18 5.81 -9.42
C THR A 20 7.38 7.31 -9.54
N GLU A 21 7.70 7.78 -10.74
CA GLU A 21 7.75 9.22 -11.04
C GLU A 21 6.32 9.79 -10.97
N SER A 22 6.12 10.87 -10.21
CA SER A 22 4.93 11.70 -10.34
C SER A 22 5.33 13.09 -10.80
N ASN A 23 4.67 13.57 -11.86
CA ASN A 23 4.91 14.87 -12.47
C ASN A 23 4.11 15.95 -11.75
N ILE A 24 4.76 17.05 -11.37
CA ILE A 24 4.08 18.26 -10.89
C ILE A 24 3.72 19.11 -12.12
N GLU A 25 2.58 18.84 -12.78
CA GLU A 25 2.11 19.64 -13.92
C GLU A 25 1.59 21.04 -13.49
N ALA A 26 1.56 21.99 -14.44
CA ALA A 26 1.35 23.43 -14.27
C ALA A 26 0.09 23.80 -13.48
N ARG A 27 0.22 24.69 -12.48
CA ARG A 27 -0.86 25.04 -11.54
C ARG A 27 -1.12 26.55 -11.49
N GLY A 28 -2.15 27.01 -12.19
CA GLY A 28 -2.63 28.39 -12.07
C GLY A 28 -1.72 29.46 -12.72
N LYS A 29 -2.20 30.70 -12.74
CA LYS A 29 -1.44 31.87 -13.24
C LYS A 29 -0.50 32.41 -12.17
N ILE A 30 0.42 33.31 -12.54
CA ILE A 30 1.21 34.09 -11.56
C ILE A 30 0.26 34.77 -10.58
N ARG A 31 0.41 34.44 -9.28
CA ARG A 31 -0.44 34.94 -8.18
C ARG A 31 -1.92 34.57 -8.31
N ASP A 32 -2.18 33.34 -8.73
CA ASP A 32 -3.53 32.79 -8.75
C ASP A 32 -3.95 32.37 -7.33
N ASP A 33 -5.04 32.95 -6.86
CA ASP A 33 -5.56 32.74 -5.53
C ASP A 33 -7.07 32.98 -5.51
N PRO A 34 -7.87 31.91 -5.59
CA PRO A 34 -9.33 31.98 -5.51
C PRO A 34 -9.86 32.58 -4.21
N GLY A 35 -9.05 32.58 -3.13
CA GLY A 35 -9.40 33.13 -1.82
C GLY A 35 -9.32 34.67 -1.76
N GLY A 36 -8.68 35.32 -2.73
CA GLY A 36 -8.58 36.77 -2.81
C GLY A 36 -7.69 37.40 -1.73
N HIS A 37 -6.66 36.68 -1.28
CA HIS A 37 -5.70 37.13 -0.28
C HIS A 37 -4.77 38.21 -0.85
N ASN A 38 -4.22 39.04 0.03
CA ASN A 38 -3.28 40.09 -0.36
C ASN A 38 -1.91 39.51 -0.69
N TRP A 39 -1.22 40.12 -1.66
CA TRP A 39 0.15 39.78 -2.02
C TRP A 39 1.09 40.94 -1.70
N ILE A 40 2.11 40.69 -0.89
CA ILE A 40 3.13 41.68 -0.49
C ILE A 40 4.52 41.28 -0.98
N ASP A 41 5.47 42.21 -0.93
CA ASP A 41 6.85 41.89 -1.34
C ASP A 41 7.44 40.80 -0.44
N HIS A 42 8.25 39.91 -1.02
CA HIS A 42 8.73 38.70 -0.34
C HIS A 42 9.55 39.00 0.92
N ASP A 43 10.19 40.17 0.98
CA ASP A 43 10.98 40.64 2.12
C ASP A 43 10.14 41.38 3.18
N LYS A 44 8.83 41.55 2.95
CA LYS A 44 7.88 42.18 3.89
C LYS A 44 7.01 41.17 4.64
N VAL A 45 6.96 39.93 4.18
CA VAL A 45 6.24 38.86 4.87
C VAL A 45 6.92 38.58 6.21
N LYS A 46 6.17 38.74 7.29
CA LYS A 46 6.70 38.53 8.64
C LYS A 46 6.66 37.05 8.99
N ALA A 47 7.78 36.55 9.51
CA ALA A 47 7.84 35.21 10.07
C ALA A 47 6.97 35.09 11.33
N PHE A 48 6.46 33.89 11.56
CA PHE A 48 5.77 33.55 12.79
C PHE A 48 6.80 33.43 13.92
N LEU A 49 6.53 34.11 15.04
CA LEU A 49 7.28 33.86 16.27
C LEU A 49 6.72 32.60 16.92
N PRO A 50 7.55 31.58 17.19
CA PRO A 50 7.03 30.31 17.66
C PRO A 50 6.60 30.39 19.12
N SER A 51 5.38 29.95 19.41
CA SER A 51 4.98 29.49 20.74
C SER A 51 5.03 27.97 20.73
N TYR A 52 6.00 27.36 21.41
CA TYR A 52 6.14 25.90 21.42
C TYR A 52 5.37 25.29 22.59
N PRO A 53 4.13 24.82 22.39
CA PRO A 53 3.44 24.03 23.41
C PRO A 53 4.27 22.80 23.77
N ASN A 54 4.20 22.40 25.04
CA ASN A 54 4.91 21.23 25.54
C ASN A 54 4.15 19.93 25.22
N ASP A 55 3.80 19.73 23.95
CA ASP A 55 3.18 18.51 23.44
C ASP A 55 4.18 17.69 22.62
N LEU A 56 3.89 16.40 22.48
CA LEU A 56 4.79 15.45 21.82
C LEU A 56 5.01 15.77 20.33
N PRO A 57 3.97 16.06 19.50
CA PRO A 57 4.16 16.45 18.10
C PRO A 57 5.11 17.65 17.93
N THR A 58 4.91 18.71 18.71
CA THR A 58 5.75 19.92 18.65
C THR A 58 7.18 19.63 19.07
N GLN A 59 7.36 18.84 20.13
CA GLN A 59 8.70 18.43 20.58
C GLN A 59 9.44 17.56 19.55
N LEU A 60 8.73 16.69 18.83
CA LEU A 60 9.31 15.89 17.76
C LEU A 60 9.70 16.74 16.55
N ALA A 61 8.83 17.66 16.12
CA ALA A 61 9.13 18.60 15.03
C ALA A 61 10.34 19.49 15.36
N LEU A 62 10.48 19.92 16.60
CA LEU A 62 11.65 20.65 17.07
C LEU A 62 12.91 19.80 17.10
N ARG A 63 12.83 18.60 17.69
CA ARG A 63 13.96 17.68 17.84
C ARG A 63 14.54 17.28 16.48
N PHE A 64 13.68 17.04 15.50
CA PHE A 64 14.06 16.58 14.16
C PHE A 64 14.11 17.69 13.11
N ASN A 65 14.00 18.97 13.51
CA ASN A 65 14.08 20.12 12.61
C ASN A 65 15.43 20.10 11.86
N PRO A 66 15.47 20.00 10.52
CA PRO A 66 16.73 19.88 9.80
C PRO A 66 17.62 21.12 9.93
N LEU A 67 18.93 20.89 9.99
CA LEU A 67 19.92 21.93 9.73
C LEU A 67 20.04 22.09 8.22
N LEU A 68 19.77 23.31 7.73
CA LEU A 68 19.75 23.58 6.30
C LEU A 68 20.93 24.48 5.89
N TYR A 69 21.73 24.00 4.94
CA TYR A 69 22.70 24.80 4.20
C TYR A 69 22.12 25.19 2.83
N VAL A 70 22.03 26.48 2.54
CA VAL A 70 21.64 26.98 1.21
C VAL A 70 22.91 27.19 0.39
N GLU A 71 23.27 26.18 -0.39
CA GLU A 71 24.49 26.15 -1.23
C GLU A 71 24.34 27.04 -2.47
N GLY A 72 23.14 27.12 -3.03
CA GLY A 72 22.84 27.89 -4.24
C GLY A 72 21.37 28.29 -4.35
N GLY A 73 21.12 29.38 -5.06
CA GLY A 73 19.78 29.95 -5.22
C GLY A 73 19.40 30.95 -4.12
N CYS A 74 18.10 31.19 -3.99
CA CYS A 74 17.56 32.06 -2.95
C CYS A 74 17.58 31.39 -1.58
N ASP A 75 17.74 32.20 -0.54
CA ASP A 75 17.50 31.75 0.82
C ASP A 75 15.99 31.50 1.05
N VAL A 76 15.67 30.93 2.21
CA VAL A 76 14.30 30.63 2.64
C VAL A 76 13.65 31.89 3.20
N TYR A 77 12.39 32.13 2.83
CA TYR A 77 11.56 33.26 3.29
C TYR A 77 10.23 32.77 3.86
N PRO A 78 9.56 33.54 4.71
CA PRO A 78 8.15 33.33 5.04
C PRO A 78 7.28 33.43 3.76
N ALA A 79 6.38 32.47 3.56
CA ALA A 79 5.47 32.46 2.42
C ALA A 79 4.16 33.20 2.69
N VAL A 80 3.79 33.34 3.97
CA VAL A 80 2.57 33.97 4.44
C VAL A 80 2.80 34.56 5.83
N ASP A 81 2.14 35.68 6.16
CA ASP A 81 2.14 36.27 7.50
C ASP A 81 0.87 35.93 8.31
N ASP A 82 0.76 36.49 9.52
CA ASP A 82 -0.35 36.24 10.45
C ASP A 82 -1.71 36.76 9.98
N ALA A 83 -1.71 37.77 9.11
CA ALA A 83 -2.89 38.33 8.46
C ALA A 83 -3.28 37.59 7.16
N GLY A 84 -2.56 36.52 6.80
CA GLY A 84 -2.79 35.77 5.56
C GLY A 84 -2.23 36.46 4.31
N ASN A 85 -1.38 37.48 4.43
CA ASN A 85 -0.77 38.10 3.25
C ASN A 85 0.30 37.16 2.67
N LEU A 86 0.16 36.80 1.40
CA LEU A 86 1.05 35.90 0.67
C LEU A 86 2.28 36.63 0.13
N SER A 87 3.42 35.92 0.07
CA SER A 87 4.61 36.38 -0.62
C SER A 87 4.37 36.50 -2.12
N GLY A 88 4.51 37.71 -2.66
CA GLY A 88 4.45 38.02 -4.08
C GLY A 88 5.55 37.38 -4.94
N GLY A 89 6.52 36.71 -4.31
CA GLY A 89 7.71 36.15 -4.91
C GLY A 89 8.61 37.21 -5.55
N LEU A 90 9.77 36.76 -6.05
CA LEU A 90 10.77 37.61 -6.70
C LEU A 90 10.94 37.20 -8.17
N LYS A 91 11.02 38.18 -9.08
CA LYS A 91 11.14 37.91 -10.51
C LYS A 91 12.43 37.11 -10.80
N PRO A 92 12.39 36.05 -11.63
CA PRO A 92 13.60 35.35 -12.04
C PRO A 92 14.65 36.30 -12.61
N THR A 93 15.91 36.09 -12.23
CA THR A 93 17.08 36.83 -12.71
C THR A 93 17.99 35.89 -13.52
N PRO A 94 18.86 36.42 -14.39
CA PRO A 94 19.86 35.64 -15.12
C PRO A 94 20.69 34.73 -14.21
N LYS A 95 21.26 33.65 -14.78
CA LYS A 95 21.91 32.57 -13.99
C LYS A 95 23.05 33.08 -13.10
N ASP A 96 23.85 34.03 -13.58
CA ASP A 96 24.94 34.69 -12.86
C ASP A 96 24.46 35.54 -11.68
N LYS A 97 23.18 35.95 -11.69
CA LYS A 97 22.52 36.76 -10.65
C LYS A 97 21.42 35.99 -9.91
N ARG A 98 21.48 34.66 -9.89
CA ARG A 98 20.43 33.81 -9.30
C ARG A 98 20.12 34.11 -7.82
N ARG A 99 21.10 34.58 -7.04
CA ARG A 99 20.89 34.96 -5.62
C ARG A 99 20.47 36.42 -5.41
N SER A 100 20.53 37.25 -6.44
CA SER A 100 20.29 38.70 -6.30
C SER A 100 18.90 39.00 -5.77
N GLY A 101 18.82 39.78 -4.70
CA GLY A 101 17.56 40.22 -4.08
C GLY A 101 16.89 39.18 -3.18
N CYS A 102 17.54 38.03 -2.93
CA CYS A 102 17.02 36.97 -2.08
C CYS A 102 18.12 36.26 -1.26
N ASP A 103 19.25 36.92 -1.05
CA ASP A 103 20.47 36.47 -0.36
C ASP A 103 20.60 37.03 1.08
N ALA A 104 19.60 37.76 1.55
CA ALA A 104 19.58 38.33 2.90
C ALA A 104 19.01 37.37 3.96
N GLY A 105 18.57 36.16 3.58
CA GLY A 105 17.99 35.15 4.47
C GLY A 105 16.87 35.62 5.40
N GLY A 106 16.22 36.75 5.07
CA GLY A 106 15.47 37.58 6.01
C GLY A 106 14.36 36.81 6.71
N GLN A 107 14.62 36.40 7.96
CA GLN A 107 13.64 35.73 8.82
C GLN A 107 13.09 34.40 8.26
N GLY A 108 13.92 33.60 7.60
CA GLY A 108 13.48 32.33 7.02
C GLY A 108 12.65 31.46 7.96
N GLN A 109 11.57 30.90 7.44
CA GLN A 109 10.58 30.08 8.15
C GLN A 109 10.62 28.64 7.62
N VAL A 110 10.60 27.65 8.52
CA VAL A 110 10.24 26.26 8.20
C VAL A 110 8.78 26.05 8.57
N TYR A 111 8.05 25.44 7.65
CA TYR A 111 6.69 24.96 7.91
C TYR A 111 6.75 23.45 8.13
N ALA A 112 6.28 23.00 9.29
CA ALA A 112 6.30 21.59 9.66
C ALA A 112 4.88 21.02 9.73
N ARG A 113 4.69 19.79 9.26
CA ARG A 113 3.45 19.05 9.49
C ARG A 113 3.78 17.59 9.75
N LEU A 114 3.27 17.08 10.86
CA LEU A 114 3.37 15.67 11.19
C LEU A 114 2.19 14.94 10.57
N GLY A 115 2.45 13.71 10.17
CA GLY A 115 1.47 12.81 9.62
C GLY A 115 1.92 11.39 9.85
N THR A 116 1.06 10.46 9.48
CA THR A 116 1.39 9.05 9.42
C THR A 116 1.11 8.54 8.02
N THR A 117 1.92 7.61 7.56
CA THR A 117 1.60 6.76 6.41
C THR A 117 2.20 5.40 6.66
N GLN A 118 1.49 4.34 6.28
CA GLN A 118 1.87 2.96 6.57
C GLN A 118 2.22 2.74 8.04
N ASN A 119 1.48 3.43 8.93
CA ASN A 119 1.66 3.34 10.38
C ASN A 119 3.01 3.83 10.91
N ARG A 120 3.69 4.68 10.13
CA ARG A 120 4.97 5.27 10.47
C ARG A 120 4.87 6.79 10.57
N THR A 121 5.53 7.34 11.57
CA THR A 121 5.53 8.78 11.83
C THR A 121 6.41 9.49 10.80
N ALA A 122 5.81 10.42 10.08
CA ALA A 122 6.47 11.29 9.12
C ALA A 122 6.41 12.74 9.65
N ILE A 123 7.52 13.46 9.55
CA ILE A 123 7.55 14.91 9.76
C ILE A 123 8.02 15.57 8.48
N MET A 124 7.11 16.26 7.79
CA MET A 124 7.46 17.08 6.63
C MET A 124 7.92 18.46 7.08
N TYR A 125 9.06 18.90 6.57
CA TYR A 125 9.61 20.24 6.70
C TYR A 125 9.64 20.88 5.32
N SER A 126 8.94 22.00 5.16
CA SER A 126 8.79 22.70 3.89
C SER A 126 9.41 24.09 3.92
N TYR A 127 10.05 24.47 2.81
CA TYR A 127 10.84 25.68 2.66
C TYR A 127 10.36 26.44 1.43
N TYR A 128 10.06 27.72 1.61
CA TYR A 128 9.65 28.60 0.52
C TYR A 128 10.82 29.48 0.07
N MET A 129 11.06 29.49 -1.23
CA MET A 129 11.99 30.39 -1.89
C MET A 129 11.20 31.36 -2.77
N PRO A 130 11.45 32.68 -2.70
CA PRO A 130 10.69 33.65 -3.48
C PRO A 130 10.95 33.52 -4.98
N LYS A 131 12.03 32.86 -5.37
CA LYS A 131 12.49 32.69 -6.75
C LYS A 131 13.36 31.45 -6.84
N VAL A 132 13.28 30.77 -7.98
CA VAL A 132 14.21 29.69 -8.33
C VAL A 132 14.74 29.85 -9.75
N ARG A 133 15.95 29.35 -9.96
CA ARG A 133 16.68 29.41 -11.22
C ARG A 133 17.60 28.20 -11.32
N TRP A 134 17.55 27.43 -12.42
CA TRP A 134 18.36 26.22 -12.58
C TRP A 134 19.18 26.21 -13.86
N GLY A 135 20.17 25.31 -13.91
CA GLY A 135 21.33 25.40 -14.81
C GLY A 135 21.10 25.31 -16.32
N LYS A 136 19.87 25.11 -16.82
CA LYS A 136 19.52 24.92 -18.24
C LYS A 136 19.22 26.25 -18.98
N GLY A 137 20.12 27.23 -18.92
CA GLY A 137 20.06 28.45 -19.73
C GLY A 137 19.32 29.64 -19.09
N ASP A 138 19.32 30.78 -19.79
CA ASP A 138 18.87 32.06 -19.23
C ASP A 138 17.34 32.31 -19.29
N ASP A 139 16.56 31.34 -19.73
CA ASP A 139 15.09 31.47 -19.80
C ASP A 139 14.37 30.57 -18.79
N GLN A 140 15.11 29.75 -18.03
CA GLN A 140 14.56 28.71 -17.16
C GLN A 140 14.58 29.15 -15.68
N GLY A 141 13.48 29.76 -15.20
CA GLY A 141 13.31 30.21 -13.82
C GLY A 141 11.92 30.80 -13.58
N HIS A 142 11.43 30.74 -12.34
CA HIS A 142 10.11 31.27 -11.98
C HIS A 142 10.07 31.92 -10.61
N ARG A 143 8.98 32.66 -10.36
CA ARG A 143 8.62 33.17 -9.03
C ARG A 143 8.12 32.01 -8.19
N SER A 144 8.41 32.05 -6.89
CA SER A 144 7.88 31.12 -5.88
C SER A 144 8.25 29.66 -6.13
N TYR A 145 8.92 29.06 -5.16
CA TYR A 145 9.25 27.64 -5.21
C TYR A 145 9.18 27.05 -3.80
N TRP A 146 8.59 25.86 -3.69
CA TRP A 146 8.58 25.07 -2.48
C TRP A 146 9.45 23.84 -2.64
N ALA A 147 10.39 23.66 -1.71
CA ALA A 147 11.09 22.41 -1.49
C ALA A 147 10.66 21.81 -0.15
N PHE A 148 10.72 20.48 -0.02
CA PHE A 148 10.41 19.82 1.24
C PHE A 148 11.31 18.61 1.50
N ALA A 149 11.40 18.25 2.78
CA ALA A 149 12.01 17.01 3.25
C ALA A 149 11.12 16.35 4.30
N ILE A 150 11.10 15.02 4.35
CA ILE A 150 10.29 14.20 5.25
C ILE A 150 11.22 13.34 6.08
N ALA A 151 11.25 13.59 7.38
CA ALA A 151 11.94 12.74 8.35
C ALA A 151 11.02 11.59 8.78
N TRP A 152 11.51 10.37 8.62
CA TRP A 152 10.82 9.13 8.97
C TRP A 152 11.28 8.63 10.33
N LEU A 153 10.37 8.37 11.25
CA LEU A 153 10.69 8.03 12.63
C LEU A 153 10.21 6.63 13.04
N LEU A 154 11.04 5.95 13.83
CA LEU A 154 10.70 4.84 14.69
C LEU A 154 10.24 5.33 16.05
N GLU A 155 9.26 4.65 16.63
CA GLU A 155 8.67 4.98 17.93
C GLU A 155 8.87 3.83 18.93
N PHE A 156 9.53 4.11 20.03
CA PHE A 156 9.75 3.16 21.14
C PHE A 156 9.02 3.57 22.43
N GLY A 157 8.25 4.68 22.42
CA GLY A 157 7.57 5.21 23.60
C GLY A 157 7.07 6.65 23.44
N CYS A 158 6.42 7.19 24.47
CA CYS A 158 5.72 8.48 24.43
C CYS A 158 6.58 9.72 24.70
N SER A 159 7.90 9.58 24.84
CA SER A 159 8.80 10.72 25.05
C SER A 159 9.61 11.02 23.80
N PRO A 160 9.99 12.29 23.52
CA PRO A 160 10.81 12.61 22.35
C PRO A 160 12.10 11.79 22.27
N SER A 161 12.68 11.42 23.42
CA SER A 161 13.85 10.53 23.53
C SER A 161 13.66 9.12 23.02
N GLN A 162 12.42 8.66 22.88
CA GLN A 162 12.10 7.32 22.40
C GLN A 162 11.76 7.29 20.90
N PHE A 163 12.02 8.39 20.18
CA PHE A 163 11.91 8.43 18.73
C PHE A 163 13.29 8.41 18.07
N TRP A 164 13.42 7.61 17.02
CA TRP A 164 14.65 7.47 16.24
C TRP A 164 14.39 7.74 14.76
N PRO A 165 15.25 8.52 14.10
CA PRO A 165 15.08 8.76 12.68
C PRO A 165 15.66 7.58 11.88
N THR A 166 14.90 7.14 10.88
CA THR A 166 15.14 5.88 10.15
C THR A 166 15.36 6.10 8.66
N GLY A 167 14.97 7.28 8.16
CA GLY A 167 15.00 7.62 6.74
C GLY A 167 14.70 9.09 6.50
N LEU A 168 15.04 9.55 5.30
CA LEU A 168 14.74 10.90 4.83
C LEU A 168 14.33 10.83 3.35
N SER A 169 13.19 11.44 3.03
CA SER A 169 12.76 11.69 1.64
C SER A 169 12.81 13.20 1.39
N PHE A 170 13.13 13.66 0.18
CA PHE A 170 13.22 15.11 -0.10
C PHE A 170 13.06 15.42 -1.58
N THR A 171 12.68 16.66 -1.91
CA THR A 171 12.54 17.14 -3.28
C THR A 171 13.88 17.11 -4.02
N SER A 172 13.98 16.39 -5.14
CA SER A 172 15.20 16.31 -5.96
C SER A 172 15.22 17.30 -7.12
N ASP A 173 14.05 17.70 -7.61
CA ASP A 173 13.85 18.71 -8.65
C ASP A 173 12.50 19.41 -8.45
N HIS A 174 12.27 20.54 -9.10
CA HIS A 174 11.03 21.31 -9.04
C HIS A 174 9.84 20.65 -9.78
N GLU A 175 10.10 19.74 -10.73
CA GLU A 175 9.07 19.01 -11.50
C GLU A 175 8.88 17.55 -11.04
N GLN A 176 9.84 17.00 -10.29
CA GLN A 176 9.88 15.57 -9.95
C GLN A 176 9.89 15.33 -8.44
N MET A 177 9.15 14.30 -8.02
CA MET A 177 9.18 13.79 -6.66
C MET A 177 10.43 12.97 -6.33
N ALA A 178 10.93 13.21 -5.12
CA ALA A 178 11.55 12.31 -4.14
C ALA A 178 12.40 11.11 -4.63
N TRP A 179 13.70 11.18 -4.35
CA TRP A 179 14.55 9.99 -4.23
C TRP A 179 14.56 9.49 -2.77
N SER A 180 14.31 8.19 -2.58
CA SER A 180 14.45 7.50 -1.29
C SER A 180 15.88 7.00 -1.11
N TYR A 181 16.63 7.62 -0.19
CA TYR A 181 18.01 7.23 0.14
C TYR A 181 18.07 6.41 1.44
N LYS A 182 18.66 5.21 1.39
CA LYS A 182 19.17 4.50 2.57
C LYS A 182 20.69 4.75 2.66
N THR A 183 21.11 5.49 3.69
CA THR A 183 22.47 5.66 4.27
C THR A 183 23.46 6.71 3.70
N PRO A 184 24.33 7.36 4.53
CA PRO A 184 24.22 7.61 5.97
C PRO A 184 23.62 9.00 6.24
N LEU A 185 22.70 9.08 7.18
CA LEU A 185 22.13 10.34 7.65
C LEU A 185 23.12 10.98 8.63
N SER A 186 23.73 12.11 8.24
CA SER A 186 24.54 12.91 9.14
C SER A 186 23.62 13.69 10.06
N TYR A 187 23.68 13.40 11.36
CA TYR A 187 22.97 14.15 12.40
C TYR A 187 23.94 14.95 13.24
N SER A 188 23.53 16.12 13.73
CA SER A 188 24.23 16.75 14.85
C SER A 188 23.82 16.03 16.14
N ALA A 189 24.77 15.50 16.89
CA ALA A 189 24.53 14.88 18.19
C ALA A 189 24.62 15.95 19.29
N ALA A 190 23.49 16.29 19.93
CA ALA A 190 23.50 17.18 21.10
C ALA A 190 23.90 16.44 22.39
N LEU A 191 23.81 15.10 22.39
CA LEU A 191 24.24 14.22 23.48
C LEU A 191 24.81 12.95 22.82
N THR A 192 25.87 12.39 23.40
CA THR A 192 26.81 11.40 22.80
C THR A 192 26.21 10.09 22.26
N GLN A 193 24.89 9.92 22.19
CA GLN A 193 24.24 8.71 21.67
C GLN A 193 22.89 8.92 20.92
N MET A 194 22.42 10.15 20.64
CA MET A 194 21.14 10.33 19.92
C MET A 194 21.21 11.33 18.74
N PRO A 195 20.86 10.90 17.51
CA PRO A 195 20.70 11.80 16.37
C PRO A 195 19.47 12.71 16.56
N THR A 196 19.63 14.02 16.34
CA THR A 196 18.54 15.00 16.51
C THR A 196 18.23 15.70 15.20
N HIS A 197 19.14 16.48 14.64
CA HIS A 197 18.86 17.27 13.43
C HIS A 197 19.46 16.64 12.17
N PRO A 198 18.63 16.20 11.18
CA PRO A 198 19.14 15.83 9.86
C PRO A 198 19.86 17.02 9.22
N LYS A 199 20.99 16.77 8.54
CA LYS A 199 21.72 17.81 7.80
C LYS A 199 21.36 17.77 6.32
N LEU A 200 20.79 18.85 5.83
CA LEU A 200 20.34 19.01 4.45
C LEU A 200 21.05 20.17 3.78
N LYS A 201 21.21 20.07 2.46
CA LYS A 201 21.57 21.18 1.60
C LYS A 201 20.48 21.44 0.57
N LEU A 202 20.27 22.71 0.27
CA LEU A 202 19.43 23.18 -0.83
C LEU A 202 20.35 23.82 -1.89
N HIS A 203 20.22 23.39 -3.14
CA HIS A 203 20.93 23.97 -4.27
C HIS A 203 19.95 24.19 -5.42
N ASP A 204 19.55 25.44 -5.61
CA ASP A 204 18.59 25.87 -6.62
C ASP A 204 17.22 25.17 -6.48
N VAL A 205 16.95 24.13 -7.29
CA VAL A 205 15.67 23.38 -7.39
C VAL A 205 15.67 22.05 -6.63
N GLY A 206 16.79 21.66 -6.04
CA GLY A 206 16.94 20.33 -5.43
C GLY A 206 17.47 20.40 -4.00
N MET A 207 17.00 19.47 -3.17
CA MET A 207 17.53 19.18 -1.85
C MET A 207 18.37 17.90 -1.88
N GLY A 208 19.28 17.77 -0.90
CA GLY A 208 20.04 16.55 -0.70
C GLY A 208 20.74 16.52 0.66
N PRO A 209 21.33 15.37 1.04
CA PRO A 209 22.08 15.27 2.28
C PRO A 209 23.31 16.20 2.26
N PHE A 210 23.57 16.86 3.38
CA PHE A 210 24.81 17.60 3.58
C PHE A 210 25.85 16.72 4.27
N THR A 211 27.00 16.53 3.64
CA THR A 211 28.09 15.67 4.10
C THR A 211 29.33 16.43 4.55
N GLY A 212 29.29 17.77 4.52
CA GLY A 212 30.37 18.63 5.00
C GLY A 212 30.48 18.66 6.52
N ALA A 213 31.56 19.24 7.03
CA ALA A 213 31.73 19.48 8.46
C ALA A 213 30.70 20.50 9.00
N ASP A 214 30.40 20.39 10.29
CA ASP A 214 29.56 21.37 10.99
C ASP A 214 30.33 22.69 11.08
N GLY A 215 30.02 23.60 10.17
CA GLY A 215 30.54 24.96 10.16
C GLY A 215 29.41 25.99 10.23
N ASP A 216 29.76 27.27 10.12
CA ASP A 216 28.83 28.42 10.24
C ASP A 216 27.77 28.53 9.11
N LEU A 217 27.62 27.50 8.28
CA LEU A 217 26.75 27.49 7.11
C LEU A 217 25.44 26.71 7.32
N LEU A 218 25.37 25.92 8.39
CA LEU A 218 24.17 25.16 8.77
C LEU A 218 23.37 25.94 9.80
N PHE A 219 22.15 26.34 9.45
CA PHE A 219 21.27 27.09 10.35
C PHE A 219 19.98 26.31 10.59
N GLN A 220 19.51 26.31 11.84
CA GLN A 220 18.10 26.09 12.11
C GLN A 220 17.33 27.34 11.70
N ARG A 221 16.22 27.16 11.00
CA ARG A 221 15.28 28.24 10.72
C ARG A 221 14.13 28.17 11.72
N THR A 222 13.44 29.29 11.89
CA THR A 222 12.29 29.39 12.79
C THR A 222 11.23 28.42 12.32
N LEU A 223 10.78 27.51 13.19
CA LEU A 223 9.81 26.48 12.85
C LEU A 223 8.41 26.89 13.30
N VAL A 224 7.42 26.68 12.43
CA VAL A 224 6.00 26.73 12.79
C VAL A 224 5.33 25.46 12.28
N THR A 225 4.55 24.80 13.13
CA THR A 225 3.76 23.65 12.71
C THR A 225 2.44 24.08 12.09
N TRP A 226 1.85 23.24 11.23
CA TRP A 226 0.55 23.48 10.61
C TRP A 226 -0.53 23.87 11.63
N ASP A 227 -0.57 23.21 12.78
CA ASP A 227 -1.58 23.46 13.81
C ASP A 227 -1.37 24.77 14.59
N GLN A 228 -0.15 25.31 14.57
CA GLN A 228 0.18 26.62 15.16
C GLN A 228 -0.12 27.79 14.22
N LEU A 229 -0.36 27.55 12.93
CA LEU A 229 -0.66 28.62 11.99
C LEU A 229 -2.03 29.25 12.30
N PRO A 230 -2.14 30.60 12.30
CA PRO A 230 -3.42 31.28 12.34
C PRO A 230 -4.34 30.80 11.22
N SER A 231 -5.65 30.82 11.46
CA SER A 231 -6.65 30.37 10.47
C SER A 231 -6.53 31.11 9.14
N GLN A 232 -6.21 32.41 9.16
CA GLN A 232 -6.01 33.22 7.95
C GLN A 232 -4.81 32.74 7.14
N ALA A 233 -3.69 32.44 7.80
CA ALA A 233 -2.50 31.89 7.16
C ALA A 233 -2.76 30.49 6.56
N ARG A 234 -3.49 29.62 7.27
CA ARG A 234 -3.87 28.29 6.76
C ARG A 234 -4.80 28.38 5.55
N ALA A 235 -5.78 29.29 5.58
CA ALA A 235 -6.66 29.53 4.44
C ALA A 235 -5.85 29.98 3.21
N ALA A 236 -4.98 30.99 3.36
CA ALA A 236 -4.14 31.47 2.28
C ALA A 236 -3.23 30.39 1.68
N LEU A 237 -2.66 29.52 2.51
CA LEU A 237 -1.83 28.40 2.06
C LEU A 237 -2.61 27.26 1.41
N ASN A 238 -3.88 27.08 1.74
CA ASN A 238 -4.77 26.12 1.08
C ASN A 238 -5.36 26.67 -0.23
N ASP A 239 -5.56 27.99 -0.33
CA ASP A 239 -6.20 28.64 -1.48
C ASP A 239 -5.20 28.96 -2.61
N VAL A 240 -3.97 29.35 -2.27
CA VAL A 240 -2.97 29.77 -3.26
C VAL A 240 -2.69 28.69 -4.31
N ARG A 241 -2.50 29.12 -5.56
CA ARG A 241 -2.08 28.30 -6.70
C ARG A 241 -0.83 28.94 -7.34
N TYR A 242 0.28 28.22 -7.34
CA TYR A 242 1.54 28.71 -7.93
C TYR A 242 1.81 28.02 -9.26
N GLU A 243 2.19 28.80 -10.27
CA GLU A 243 2.39 28.35 -11.66
C GLU A 243 3.19 27.05 -11.80
N HIS A 244 4.26 26.89 -11.02
CA HIS A 244 5.22 25.79 -11.11
C HIS A 244 5.51 25.08 -9.78
N THR A 245 4.70 25.30 -8.74
CA THR A 245 4.96 24.67 -7.43
C THR A 245 3.68 24.52 -6.61
N ILE A 246 3.77 23.83 -5.48
CA ILE A 246 2.63 23.52 -4.61
C ILE A 246 3.01 23.81 -3.18
N VAL A 247 2.02 24.15 -2.34
CA VAL A 247 2.24 24.18 -0.89
C VAL A 247 2.24 22.73 -0.38
N PRO A 248 3.40 22.15 0.02
CA PRO A 248 3.50 20.71 0.22
C PRO A 248 2.66 20.21 1.40
N PHE A 249 2.61 21.00 2.46
CA PHE A 249 1.98 20.67 3.74
C PHE A 249 0.54 21.20 3.87
N SER A 250 -0.04 21.72 2.79
CA SER A 250 -1.46 22.10 2.72
C SER A 250 -2.36 20.86 2.84
N ASP A 251 -3.63 21.05 3.21
CA ASP A 251 -4.57 19.94 3.42
C ASP A 251 -4.75 19.06 2.17
N ALA A 252 -4.72 19.68 0.98
CA ALA A 252 -4.92 18.99 -0.29
C ALA A 252 -3.71 18.19 -0.79
N ASN A 253 -2.50 18.50 -0.28
CA ASN A 253 -1.26 17.92 -0.79
C ASN A 253 -0.58 17.01 0.24
N PHE A 254 -0.61 17.37 1.52
CA PHE A 254 0.24 16.78 2.55
C PHE A 254 0.23 15.26 2.58
N GLN A 255 -0.96 14.64 2.68
CA GLN A 255 -1.07 13.19 2.80
C GLN A 255 -0.54 12.48 1.54
N GLY A 256 -0.98 12.89 0.36
CA GLY A 256 -0.53 12.30 -0.90
C GLY A 256 1.00 12.44 -1.11
N LEU A 257 1.61 13.53 -0.63
CA LEU A 257 3.06 13.72 -0.68
C LEU A 257 3.81 12.80 0.30
N ILE A 258 3.34 12.61 1.53
CA ILE A 258 4.01 11.70 2.47
C ILE A 258 3.81 10.23 2.08
N ASP A 259 2.64 9.88 1.53
CA ASP A 259 2.35 8.54 0.99
C ASP A 259 3.31 8.17 -0.15
N ALA A 260 3.45 9.08 -1.13
CA ALA A 260 4.34 8.88 -2.28
C ALA A 260 5.82 8.84 -1.89
N ALA A 261 6.19 9.53 -0.81
CA ALA A 261 7.55 9.59 -0.32
C ALA A 261 7.94 8.42 0.62
N TYR A 262 6.98 7.57 1.00
CA TYR A 262 7.23 6.44 1.89
C TYR A 262 8.05 5.36 1.18
N ALA A 263 9.00 4.79 1.91
CA ALA A 263 9.77 3.67 1.44
C ALA A 263 9.96 2.64 2.56
N SER A 264 9.53 1.40 2.33
CA SER A 264 9.59 0.33 3.33
C SER A 264 11.02 0.02 3.76
N GLN A 265 12.01 0.26 2.89
CA GLN A 265 13.43 0.07 3.22
C GLN A 265 13.92 0.93 4.39
N PHE A 266 13.26 2.05 4.72
CA PHE A 266 13.61 2.85 5.89
C PHE A 266 13.50 2.05 7.18
N TYR A 267 12.70 0.99 7.21
CA TYR A 267 12.40 0.21 8.41
C TYR A 267 12.94 -1.22 8.36
N SER A 268 13.72 -1.57 7.32
CA SER A 268 14.20 -2.93 7.10
C SER A 268 15.12 -3.48 8.22
N ASP A 269 15.77 -2.60 8.98
CA ASP A 269 16.64 -2.98 10.11
C ASP A 269 15.98 -2.69 11.48
N ALA A 270 14.71 -2.29 11.51
CA ALA A 270 14.04 -1.85 12.73
C ALA A 270 13.56 -3.04 13.57
N PRO A 271 13.73 -3.02 14.92
CA PRO A 271 13.16 -4.03 15.80
C PRO A 271 11.63 -4.05 15.72
N ILE A 272 11.02 -5.23 15.68
CA ILE A 272 9.56 -5.45 15.56
C ILE A 272 8.78 -4.81 16.73
N ALA A 273 9.40 -4.63 17.90
CA ALA A 273 8.78 -4.07 19.10
C ALA A 273 8.70 -2.53 19.17
N ALA A 274 9.10 -1.82 18.11
CA ALA A 274 9.00 -0.36 18.05
C ALA A 274 7.55 0.08 17.76
N LYS A 275 6.66 0.02 18.77
CA LYS A 275 5.47 0.87 18.75
C LYS A 275 4.85 1.15 20.11
N SER A 276 4.66 2.44 20.39
CA SER A 276 3.67 2.97 21.33
C SER A 276 2.63 3.80 20.58
N SER A 277 1.48 4.10 21.21
CA SER A 277 0.33 4.78 20.59
C SER A 277 0.19 6.24 21.05
N CYS A 278 1.30 6.97 21.14
CA CYS A 278 1.34 8.22 21.90
C CYS A 278 1.01 9.47 21.08
N LEU A 279 1.06 9.34 19.75
CA LEU A 279 0.70 10.40 18.81
C LEU A 279 -0.75 10.21 18.37
N ASN A 280 -1.64 11.10 18.82
CA ASN A 280 -3.03 11.18 18.34
C ASN A 280 -3.09 11.88 16.97
N ILE A 281 -2.33 11.39 16.00
CA ILE A 281 -2.28 11.91 14.62
C ILE A 281 -2.97 10.88 13.74
N THR A 282 -4.09 11.26 13.13
CA THR A 282 -4.85 10.41 12.21
C THR A 282 -4.38 10.60 10.77
N GLU A 283 -4.28 9.52 9.99
CA GLU A 283 -4.02 9.60 8.54
C GLU A 283 -5.12 10.43 7.87
N GLY A 284 -4.69 11.42 7.07
CA GLY A 284 -5.58 12.25 6.28
C GLY A 284 -6.15 11.51 5.07
N PRO A 285 -7.12 12.09 4.35
CA PRO A 285 -7.66 11.46 3.14
C PRO A 285 -6.57 11.26 2.07
N HIS A 286 -6.46 10.03 1.55
CA HIS A 286 -5.55 9.66 0.47
C HIS A 286 -6.07 10.17 -0.87
N THR A 287 -5.87 11.46 -1.14
CA THR A 287 -6.15 12.04 -2.46
C THR A 287 -4.85 12.27 -3.20
N ALA A 288 -4.80 11.93 -4.49
CA ALA A 288 -3.79 12.50 -5.38
C ALA A 288 -3.87 14.04 -5.28
N PRO A 289 -2.75 14.78 -5.33
CA PRO A 289 -2.76 16.24 -5.27
C PRO A 289 -3.79 16.82 -6.26
N GLN A 290 -4.73 17.64 -5.78
CA GLN A 290 -5.86 18.11 -6.61
C GLN A 290 -5.41 18.80 -7.92
N GLN A 291 -6.01 18.37 -9.05
CA GLN A 291 -6.07 19.11 -10.31
C GLN A 291 -7.42 19.86 -10.39
N PRO A 292 -7.46 21.18 -10.63
CA PRO A 292 -8.73 21.88 -10.81
C PRO A 292 -9.28 21.70 -12.22
N GLY A 293 -10.50 21.14 -12.32
CA GLY A 293 -11.29 21.13 -13.53
C GLY A 293 -11.79 22.52 -13.93
N GLY A 294 -11.74 22.83 -15.22
CA GLY A 294 -12.48 23.94 -15.83
C GLY A 294 -13.86 23.48 -16.29
N GLN A 295 -14.91 24.10 -15.76
CA GLN A 295 -16.28 23.96 -16.29
C GLN A 295 -16.43 24.72 -17.62
N GLY A 296 -17.07 24.08 -18.60
CA GLY A 296 -17.62 24.70 -19.82
C GLY A 296 -18.79 23.86 -20.36
N PRO A 297 -19.86 24.47 -20.92
CA PRO A 297 -21.21 23.92 -20.91
C PRO A 297 -21.46 22.86 -22.00
N GLY A 298 -22.40 21.96 -21.70
CA GLY A 298 -22.56 20.67 -22.38
C GLY A 298 -23.14 20.68 -23.79
N GLN A 299 -23.06 19.50 -24.42
CA GLN A 299 -23.99 18.98 -25.42
C GLN A 299 -23.72 17.49 -25.68
N GLY A 300 -24.80 16.69 -25.72
CA GLY A 300 -24.91 15.50 -26.57
C GLY A 300 -24.37 14.16 -26.04
N GLN A 301 -25.28 13.31 -25.55
CA GLN A 301 -25.07 11.87 -25.45
C GLN A 301 -25.05 11.22 -26.85
N THR A 302 -24.11 10.30 -27.07
CA THR A 302 -24.38 9.01 -27.75
C THR A 302 -23.33 7.95 -27.33
N PRO A 303 -23.70 6.65 -27.32
CA PRO A 303 -22.99 5.60 -26.58
C PRO A 303 -22.00 4.81 -27.45
N GLY A 304 -20.83 4.47 -26.88
CA GLY A 304 -19.84 3.63 -27.55
C GLY A 304 -18.74 3.10 -26.63
N GLN A 305 -18.83 1.80 -26.34
CA GLN A 305 -17.84 0.85 -25.79
C GLN A 305 -17.30 1.00 -24.35
N PRO A 306 -17.28 -0.10 -23.56
CA PRO A 306 -16.69 -0.12 -22.23
C PRO A 306 -15.15 -0.17 -22.32
N PRO A 307 -14.41 0.55 -21.45
CA PRO A 307 -12.99 0.32 -21.27
C PRO A 307 -12.76 -0.98 -20.49
N ASP A 308 -11.76 -1.74 -20.94
CA ASP A 308 -11.32 -3.04 -20.44
C ASP A 308 -11.04 -3.00 -18.92
N GLY A 309 -11.64 -3.93 -18.19
CA GLY A 309 -11.65 -3.98 -16.73
C GLY A 309 -10.29 -4.32 -16.13
N THR A 310 -9.73 -3.38 -15.35
CA THR A 310 -8.54 -3.60 -14.51
C THR A 310 -8.65 -2.90 -13.15
N ASN A 311 -9.84 -2.91 -12.51
CA ASN A 311 -10.01 -2.40 -11.15
C ASN A 311 -10.34 -3.54 -10.18
N GLY A 312 -9.32 -4.30 -9.77
CA GLY A 312 -9.43 -5.32 -8.73
C GLY A 312 -9.35 -4.76 -7.31
N GLY A 313 -8.62 -3.67 -7.07
CA GLY A 313 -8.34 -3.16 -5.71
C GLY A 313 -9.48 -2.38 -5.02
N GLY A 314 -10.71 -2.43 -5.56
CA GLY A 314 -11.86 -1.68 -5.02
C GLY A 314 -12.58 -2.41 -3.89
N GLN A 315 -13.47 -1.68 -3.20
CA GLN A 315 -14.43 -2.27 -2.24
C GLN A 315 -15.44 -3.18 -2.99
N PRO A 316 -16.06 -4.18 -2.32
CA PRO A 316 -17.06 -5.01 -2.95
C PRO A 316 -18.24 -4.16 -3.43
N THR A 317 -18.64 -4.33 -4.69
CA THR A 317 -19.81 -3.67 -5.29
C THR A 317 -20.79 -4.72 -5.74
N LEU A 318 -22.09 -4.51 -5.46
CA LEU A 318 -23.15 -5.43 -5.89
C LEU A 318 -23.09 -5.67 -7.41
N PRO A 319 -22.80 -6.91 -7.87
CA PRO A 319 -22.68 -7.20 -9.30
C PRO A 319 -24.02 -7.08 -10.01
N SER A 320 -24.00 -6.72 -11.30
CA SER A 320 -25.21 -6.66 -12.12
C SER A 320 -25.94 -8.00 -12.11
N GLY A 321 -27.25 -7.97 -11.85
CA GLY A 321 -28.09 -9.16 -11.77
C GLY A 321 -28.24 -9.74 -10.35
N TYR A 322 -27.50 -9.24 -9.37
CA TYR A 322 -27.65 -9.60 -7.95
C TYR A 322 -28.42 -8.51 -7.20
N SER A 323 -29.14 -8.90 -6.13
CA SER A 323 -30.00 -7.98 -5.37
C SER A 323 -29.57 -7.79 -3.91
N GLN A 324 -28.72 -8.68 -3.39
CA GLN A 324 -28.32 -8.72 -1.98
C GLN A 324 -26.86 -9.12 -1.80
N ILE A 325 -26.20 -8.52 -0.81
CA ILE A 325 -24.92 -8.96 -0.25
C ILE A 325 -25.27 -9.85 0.95
N VAL A 326 -24.91 -11.13 0.90
CA VAL A 326 -25.19 -12.09 1.99
C VAL A 326 -23.98 -12.33 2.89
N PHE A 327 -22.78 -11.98 2.42
CA PHE A 327 -21.57 -11.89 3.23
C PHE A 327 -20.65 -10.83 2.64
N GLU A 328 -19.96 -10.07 3.50
CA GLU A 328 -18.85 -9.22 3.07
C GLU A 328 -17.81 -9.06 4.19
N ASP A 329 -16.54 -9.05 3.80
CA ASP A 329 -15.48 -8.43 4.57
C ASP A 329 -14.52 -7.69 3.63
N ASN A 330 -14.37 -6.39 3.87
CA ASN A 330 -13.54 -5.51 3.06
C ASN A 330 -12.35 -4.94 3.84
N TYR A 331 -12.19 -5.37 5.11
CA TYR A 331 -11.10 -5.07 6.03
C TYR A 331 -10.78 -3.58 6.30
N SER A 332 -11.37 -2.65 5.54
CA SER A 332 -11.01 -1.24 5.45
C SER A 332 -11.18 -0.44 6.73
N LYS A 333 -12.02 -0.93 7.65
CA LYS A 333 -12.30 -0.33 8.96
C LYS A 333 -11.61 -1.05 10.11
N GLN A 334 -10.94 -2.18 9.82
CA GLN A 334 -10.22 -2.97 10.80
C GLN A 334 -8.84 -2.35 11.05
N GLN A 335 -8.34 -2.49 12.28
CA GLN A 335 -7.09 -1.85 12.67
C GLN A 335 -5.90 -2.52 11.99
N VAL A 336 -4.95 -1.74 11.48
CA VAL A 336 -3.72 -2.28 10.88
C VAL A 336 -2.99 -3.18 11.89
N GLY A 337 -2.60 -4.38 11.43
CA GLY A 337 -1.96 -5.42 12.23
C GLY A 337 -2.92 -6.20 13.12
N SER A 338 -4.22 -5.84 13.17
CA SER A 338 -5.20 -6.67 13.86
C SER A 338 -5.40 -7.97 13.10
N LEU A 339 -5.87 -8.98 13.84
CA LEU A 339 -6.46 -10.16 13.24
C LEU A 339 -7.77 -9.78 12.51
N PRO A 340 -8.21 -10.58 11.52
CA PRO A 340 -9.52 -10.44 10.91
C PRO A 340 -10.65 -10.54 11.95
N ASP A 341 -11.73 -9.81 11.71
CA ASP A 341 -12.91 -9.72 12.57
C ASP A 341 -13.45 -11.10 12.97
N THR A 342 -13.31 -11.45 14.25
CA THR A 342 -13.74 -12.74 14.81
C THR A 342 -15.26 -12.91 14.82
N SER A 343 -16.04 -11.84 14.62
CA SER A 343 -17.48 -11.96 14.37
C SER A 343 -17.81 -12.54 12.99
N LYS A 344 -16.80 -12.62 12.11
CA LYS A 344 -16.90 -13.19 10.77
C LYS A 344 -16.01 -14.41 10.57
N TRP A 345 -14.84 -14.46 11.19
CA TRP A 345 -13.80 -15.45 10.89
C TRP A 345 -13.41 -16.29 12.12
N ASP A 346 -13.27 -17.61 11.90
CA ASP A 346 -12.64 -18.56 12.81
C ASP A 346 -11.27 -18.98 12.27
N PHE A 347 -10.35 -19.34 13.16
CA PHE A 347 -9.00 -19.83 12.81
C PHE A 347 -8.92 -21.34 12.85
N ASP A 348 -8.38 -21.92 11.79
CA ASP A 348 -8.01 -23.33 11.73
C ASP A 348 -6.53 -23.45 12.15
N LEU A 349 -6.27 -24.03 13.32
CA LEU A 349 -4.94 -24.03 13.93
C LEU A 349 -4.26 -25.40 13.86
N GLY A 350 -2.93 -25.40 13.85
CA GLY A 350 -2.12 -26.61 13.88
C GLY A 350 -1.90 -27.23 12.51
N THR A 351 -1.79 -28.56 12.48
CA THR A 351 -1.50 -29.37 11.28
C THR A 351 -2.70 -30.21 10.82
N GLY A 352 -3.89 -29.95 11.35
CA GLY A 352 -5.13 -30.62 10.95
C GLY A 352 -6.27 -30.27 11.89
N TYR A 353 -7.50 -30.50 11.44
CA TYR A 353 -8.68 -30.37 12.32
C TYR A 353 -8.60 -31.38 13.49
N PRO A 354 -9.16 -31.06 14.67
CA PRO A 354 -9.33 -32.03 15.74
C PRO A 354 -10.12 -33.26 15.24
N GLY A 355 -9.48 -34.44 15.25
CA GLY A 355 -10.06 -35.69 14.73
C GLY A 355 -10.10 -35.79 13.20
N GLY A 356 -9.54 -34.81 12.48
CA GLY A 356 -9.42 -34.81 11.03
C GLY A 356 -8.17 -35.53 10.53
N ALA A 357 -7.96 -35.48 9.21
CA ALA A 357 -6.78 -36.04 8.58
C ALA A 357 -5.49 -35.30 9.03
N PRO A 358 -4.37 -36.01 9.20
CA PRO A 358 -3.09 -35.37 9.51
C PRO A 358 -2.61 -34.52 8.32
N ASN A 359 -1.82 -33.48 8.61
CA ASN A 359 -1.27 -32.55 7.62
C ASN A 359 -2.35 -32.06 6.65
N TRP A 360 -3.49 -31.68 7.22
CA TRP A 360 -4.69 -31.21 6.52
C TRP A 360 -5.21 -32.14 5.38
N GLY A 361 -4.76 -33.40 5.34
CA GLY A 361 -5.13 -34.38 4.30
C GLY A 361 -4.36 -34.26 2.98
N THR A 362 -3.45 -33.29 2.88
CA THR A 362 -2.71 -32.91 1.67
C THR A 362 -1.20 -33.13 1.81
N GLY A 363 -0.71 -33.44 3.00
CA GLY A 363 0.73 -33.60 3.25
C GLY A 363 1.51 -32.28 3.31
N GLU A 364 0.81 -31.15 3.41
CA GLU A 364 1.40 -29.83 3.65
C GLU A 364 2.19 -29.78 4.99
N VAL A 365 3.21 -28.92 5.06
CA VAL A 365 4.24 -29.00 6.13
C VAL A 365 4.18 -27.89 7.17
N GLN A 366 3.42 -26.83 6.92
CA GLN A 366 3.31 -25.71 7.84
C GLN A 366 2.39 -26.01 9.02
N THR A 367 2.65 -25.34 10.14
CA THR A 367 1.68 -25.22 11.24
C THR A 367 0.87 -23.95 11.04
N TYR A 368 -0.46 -24.05 10.92
CA TYR A 368 -1.30 -22.85 10.88
C TYR A 368 -1.43 -22.22 12.27
N THR A 369 -1.32 -20.90 12.32
CA THR A 369 -1.39 -20.11 13.54
C THR A 369 -2.34 -18.92 13.34
N ASN A 370 -2.68 -18.26 14.44
CA ASN A 370 -3.28 -16.92 14.47
C ASN A 370 -2.25 -15.87 14.91
N ASP A 371 -0.95 -16.12 14.68
CA ASP A 371 0.10 -15.16 14.95
C ASP A 371 0.03 -14.01 13.92
N SER A 372 0.20 -12.79 14.41
CA SER A 372 0.28 -11.58 13.56
C SER A 372 1.39 -11.63 12.50
N ALA A 373 2.41 -12.47 12.67
CA ALA A 373 3.42 -12.73 11.66
C ALA A 373 2.87 -13.54 10.47
N ASN A 374 1.83 -14.35 10.68
CA ASN A 374 1.21 -15.17 9.66
C ASN A 374 -0.06 -14.55 9.07
N ILE A 375 -0.76 -13.70 9.81
CA ILE A 375 -2.00 -13.08 9.34
C ILE A 375 -2.28 -11.73 9.98
N GLY A 376 -2.78 -10.78 9.21
CA GLY A 376 -3.28 -9.54 9.77
C GLY A 376 -3.78 -8.56 8.71
N ILE A 377 -4.38 -7.47 9.17
CA ILE A 377 -4.83 -6.39 8.31
C ILE A 377 -3.64 -5.50 7.93
N SER A 378 -3.41 -5.31 6.64
CA SER A 378 -2.36 -4.45 6.12
C SER A 378 -2.67 -2.97 6.34
N SER A 379 -1.69 -2.12 6.10
CA SER A 379 -1.90 -0.67 6.05
C SER A 379 -2.77 -0.19 4.89
N SER A 380 -2.92 -1.00 3.83
CA SER A 380 -3.83 -0.72 2.71
C SER A 380 -5.28 -1.16 3.00
N GLY A 381 -5.58 -1.65 4.21
CA GLY A 381 -6.91 -2.12 4.58
C GLY A 381 -7.28 -3.41 3.86
N THR A 382 -6.31 -4.32 3.70
CA THR A 382 -6.47 -5.64 3.08
C THR A 382 -6.11 -6.72 4.09
N LEU A 383 -6.65 -7.93 3.97
CA LEU A 383 -6.17 -9.08 4.74
C LEU A 383 -4.89 -9.62 4.10
N VAL A 384 -3.88 -9.92 4.89
CA VAL A 384 -2.63 -10.53 4.41
C VAL A 384 -2.42 -11.85 5.15
N ILE A 385 -2.20 -12.94 4.40
CA ILE A 385 -1.77 -14.24 4.93
C ILE A 385 -0.34 -14.49 4.45
N THR A 386 0.59 -14.67 5.39
CA THR A 386 2.02 -14.77 5.13
C THR A 386 2.59 -16.09 5.67
N PRO A 387 3.04 -17.01 4.81
CA PRO A 387 3.79 -18.16 5.29
C PRO A 387 5.18 -17.69 5.76
N MET A 388 5.62 -18.12 6.94
CA MET A 388 6.90 -17.75 7.53
C MET A 388 7.75 -19.01 7.75
N VAL A 389 9.06 -18.88 7.55
CA VAL A 389 10.03 -19.96 7.77
C VAL A 389 11.09 -19.53 8.78
N ASN A 390 11.38 -20.41 9.74
CA ASN A 390 12.49 -20.24 10.68
C ASN A 390 13.22 -21.58 10.84
N ASN A 391 14.49 -21.64 10.43
CA ASN A 391 15.32 -22.85 10.49
C ASN A 391 14.67 -24.11 9.87
N GLY A 392 13.85 -23.94 8.82
CA GLY A 392 13.15 -25.03 8.13
C GLY A 392 11.75 -25.34 8.69
N ASP A 393 11.37 -24.79 9.83
CA ASP A 393 10.03 -24.90 10.38
C ASP A 393 9.12 -23.84 9.73
N TRP A 394 8.00 -24.29 9.16
CA TRP A 394 7.05 -23.44 8.47
C TRP A 394 5.81 -23.15 9.32
N THR A 395 5.38 -21.89 9.27
CA THR A 395 4.10 -21.43 9.81
C THR A 395 3.33 -20.68 8.76
N SER A 396 2.01 -20.62 8.86
CA SER A 396 1.15 -19.81 8.00
C SER A 396 -0.18 -19.55 8.72
N SER A 397 -1.21 -19.06 8.03
CA SER A 397 -2.55 -19.00 8.58
C SER A 397 -3.61 -19.55 7.64
N ARG A 398 -4.69 -20.03 8.26
CA ARG A 398 -5.89 -20.55 7.63
C ARG A 398 -7.09 -20.06 8.43
N ILE A 399 -8.03 -19.42 7.75
CA ILE A 399 -9.28 -18.95 8.34
C ILE A 399 -10.47 -19.42 7.55
N GLN A 400 -11.60 -19.55 8.23
CA GLN A 400 -12.90 -19.87 7.65
C GLN A 400 -13.96 -18.90 8.15
N THR A 401 -14.97 -18.59 7.34
CA THR A 401 -16.11 -17.82 7.84
C THR A 401 -16.83 -18.60 8.94
N ASN A 402 -17.14 -17.98 10.07
CA ASN A 402 -17.81 -18.67 11.17
C ASN A 402 -19.26 -19.06 10.81
N ALA A 403 -19.88 -19.91 11.64
CA ALA A 403 -21.21 -20.45 11.36
C ALA A 403 -22.33 -19.39 11.23
N ALA A 404 -22.15 -18.19 11.81
CA ALA A 404 -23.14 -17.11 11.70
C ALA A 404 -23.12 -16.45 10.31
N GLN A 405 -22.05 -16.65 9.54
CA GLN A 405 -21.87 -16.10 8.19
C GLN A 405 -22.23 -17.10 7.09
N ASP A 406 -22.73 -18.29 7.44
CA ASP A 406 -23.08 -19.31 6.44
C ASP A 406 -24.21 -18.82 5.53
N PHE A 407 -24.01 -18.99 4.22
CA PHE A 407 -24.97 -18.60 3.19
C PHE A 407 -25.24 -19.78 2.25
N LYS A 408 -26.34 -19.72 1.51
CA LYS A 408 -26.71 -20.76 0.53
C LYS A 408 -27.42 -20.17 -0.68
N CYS A 409 -27.34 -20.87 -1.82
CA CYS A 409 -28.08 -20.49 -3.02
C CYS A 409 -29.55 -20.92 -2.90
N ALA A 410 -30.47 -19.95 -2.95
CA ALA A 410 -31.90 -20.22 -2.92
C ALA A 410 -32.34 -21.00 -4.18
N PRO A 411 -33.34 -21.90 -4.09
CA PRO A 411 -33.94 -22.52 -5.26
C PRO A 411 -34.42 -21.47 -6.26
N GLY A 412 -34.10 -21.62 -7.54
CA GLY A 412 -34.46 -20.65 -8.57
C GLY A 412 -33.64 -19.35 -8.56
N GLY A 413 -32.64 -19.24 -7.69
CA GLY A 413 -31.77 -18.07 -7.57
C GLY A 413 -30.36 -18.29 -8.09
N LYS A 414 -29.51 -17.29 -7.88
CA LYS A 414 -28.07 -17.40 -8.04
C LYS A 414 -27.34 -16.97 -6.77
N LEU A 415 -26.14 -17.51 -6.59
CA LEU A 415 -25.19 -17.15 -5.54
C LEU A 415 -23.83 -16.93 -6.18
N ARG A 416 -23.15 -15.83 -5.86
CA ARG A 416 -21.77 -15.58 -6.31
C ARG A 416 -20.87 -15.40 -5.11
N ILE A 417 -19.80 -16.17 -5.03
CA ILE A 417 -18.71 -15.98 -4.07
C ILE A 417 -17.56 -15.32 -4.84
N GLU A 418 -17.08 -14.19 -4.35
CA GLU A 418 -16.09 -13.34 -5.02
C GLU A 418 -15.02 -12.86 -4.05
N ALA A 419 -13.79 -12.76 -4.53
CA ALA A 419 -12.70 -12.13 -3.81
C ALA A 419 -11.80 -11.33 -4.76
N SER A 420 -11.13 -10.32 -4.21
CA SER A 420 -10.05 -9.62 -4.89
C SER A 420 -8.72 -9.95 -4.25
N VAL A 421 -7.85 -10.64 -5.00
CA VAL A 421 -6.64 -11.27 -4.48
C VAL A 421 -5.42 -10.81 -5.27
N MET A 422 -4.35 -10.45 -4.56
CA MET A 422 -3.03 -10.20 -5.10
C MET A 422 -2.04 -11.23 -4.57
N LEU A 423 -1.28 -11.80 -5.49
CA LEU A 423 -0.13 -12.66 -5.20
C LEU A 423 1.14 -11.92 -5.66
N PRO A 424 2.20 -11.84 -4.85
CA PRO A 424 3.44 -11.16 -5.24
C PRO A 424 4.03 -11.70 -6.53
N ASP A 425 4.62 -10.81 -7.34
CA ASP A 425 5.38 -11.17 -8.54
C ASP A 425 6.83 -11.54 -8.17
N SER A 426 6.96 -12.53 -7.29
CA SER A 426 8.24 -13.04 -6.79
C SER A 426 8.86 -14.02 -7.78
N ASP A 427 10.18 -14.20 -7.72
CA ASP A 427 10.91 -15.18 -8.53
C ASP A 427 10.34 -16.60 -8.28
N PRO A 428 9.75 -17.27 -9.29
CA PRO A 428 9.12 -18.59 -9.10
C PRO A 428 10.08 -19.65 -8.54
N SER A 429 11.39 -19.53 -8.78
CA SER A 429 12.38 -20.47 -8.24
C SER A 429 12.47 -20.44 -6.70
N THR A 430 12.02 -19.35 -6.08
CA THR A 430 11.96 -19.18 -4.62
C THR A 430 10.60 -19.53 -4.03
N GLN A 431 9.65 -19.99 -4.85
CA GLN A 431 8.24 -20.17 -4.46
C GLN A 431 7.77 -21.62 -4.54
N LEU A 432 8.66 -22.57 -4.83
CA LEU A 432 8.31 -24.00 -4.88
C LEU A 432 7.72 -24.46 -3.55
N GLY A 433 6.48 -24.95 -3.57
CA GLY A 433 5.69 -25.35 -2.40
C GLY A 433 4.73 -24.29 -1.88
N ILE A 434 4.85 -23.01 -2.25
CA ILE A 434 3.90 -21.98 -1.81
C ILE A 434 2.56 -22.17 -2.53
N TRP A 435 1.49 -22.34 -1.75
CA TRP A 435 0.15 -22.70 -2.23
C TRP A 435 -0.96 -21.82 -1.60
N PRO A 436 -1.15 -20.59 -2.09
CA PRO A 436 -2.30 -19.75 -1.75
C PRO A 436 -3.61 -20.33 -2.30
N ALA A 437 -4.67 -20.28 -1.48
CA ALA A 437 -6.00 -20.74 -1.84
C ALA A 437 -7.13 -19.82 -1.34
N VAL A 438 -8.15 -19.63 -2.19
CA VAL A 438 -9.47 -19.06 -1.85
C VAL A 438 -10.54 -20.03 -2.34
N TRP A 439 -11.35 -20.53 -1.43
CA TRP A 439 -12.21 -21.67 -1.71
C TRP A 439 -13.44 -21.68 -0.81
N SER A 440 -14.40 -22.55 -1.13
CA SER A 440 -15.64 -22.69 -0.38
C SER A 440 -16.01 -24.15 -0.22
N MET A 441 -16.56 -24.51 0.95
CA MET A 441 -16.93 -25.87 1.27
C MET A 441 -18.29 -25.90 1.99
N GLY A 442 -19.01 -27.01 1.89
CA GLY A 442 -20.24 -27.22 2.65
C GLY A 442 -20.00 -27.03 4.16
N SER A 443 -20.74 -26.12 4.80
CA SER A 443 -20.40 -25.65 6.14
C SER A 443 -20.57 -26.69 7.24
N ALA A 444 -21.37 -27.74 6.99
CA ALA A 444 -21.51 -28.87 7.90
C ALA A 444 -20.20 -29.67 8.10
N PHE A 445 -19.20 -29.49 7.22
CA PHE A 445 -17.85 -30.04 7.41
C PHE A 445 -17.25 -29.66 8.78
N ARG A 446 -17.54 -28.46 9.32
CA ARG A 446 -17.09 -28.03 10.66
C ARG A 446 -17.41 -29.04 11.77
N THR A 447 -18.52 -29.77 11.62
CA THR A 447 -18.98 -30.77 12.61
C THR A 447 -18.74 -32.21 12.17
N ASN A 448 -18.33 -32.42 10.93
CA ASN A 448 -18.03 -33.73 10.36
C ASN A 448 -16.83 -33.64 9.42
N VAL A 449 -15.63 -33.58 10.02
CA VAL A 449 -14.35 -33.39 9.33
C VAL A 449 -13.90 -34.60 8.46
N SER A 450 -14.71 -35.66 8.42
CA SER A 450 -14.51 -36.83 7.55
C SER A 450 -15.51 -36.87 6.38
N SER A 451 -16.30 -35.82 6.17
CA SER A 451 -17.34 -35.77 5.13
C SER A 451 -16.84 -35.38 3.74
N TRP A 452 -15.58 -34.98 3.61
CA TRP A 452 -14.95 -34.71 2.31
C TRP A 452 -14.74 -36.02 1.51
N PRO A 453 -14.97 -36.03 0.18
CA PRO A 453 -15.37 -34.90 -0.69
C PRO A 453 -16.88 -34.78 -0.86
N GLY A 454 -17.67 -35.70 -0.30
CA GLY A 454 -19.13 -35.74 -0.47
C GLY A 454 -19.87 -34.50 0.02
N ILE A 455 -19.25 -33.70 0.90
CA ILE A 455 -19.79 -32.43 1.40
C ILE A 455 -19.76 -31.29 0.37
N GLY A 456 -19.00 -31.46 -0.72
CA GLY A 456 -18.85 -30.47 -1.79
C GLY A 456 -17.86 -29.36 -1.45
N GLU A 457 -16.94 -29.12 -2.38
CA GLU A 457 -15.89 -28.10 -2.30
C GLU A 457 -15.72 -27.41 -3.67
N LEU A 458 -15.58 -26.08 -3.62
CA LEU A 458 -15.48 -25.17 -4.75
C LEU A 458 -14.17 -24.37 -4.61
N ASP A 459 -13.15 -24.72 -5.38
CA ASP A 459 -11.86 -24.01 -5.38
C ASP A 459 -11.92 -22.86 -6.37
N ILE A 460 -11.93 -21.65 -5.84
CA ILE A 460 -12.11 -20.41 -6.63
C ILE A 460 -10.76 -19.90 -7.13
N LEU A 461 -9.74 -20.03 -6.28
CA LEU A 461 -8.35 -19.81 -6.61
C LEU A 461 -7.48 -20.82 -5.89
N GLU A 462 -6.65 -21.52 -6.66
CA GLU A 462 -5.42 -22.14 -6.20
C GLU A 462 -4.29 -21.73 -7.15
N VAL A 463 -3.14 -21.36 -6.59
CA VAL A 463 -1.92 -21.08 -7.35
C VAL A 463 -0.77 -21.79 -6.67
N LEU A 464 0.14 -22.39 -7.43
CA LEU A 464 1.19 -23.26 -6.90
C LEU A 464 2.56 -22.76 -7.36
N ASN A 465 3.59 -23.01 -6.57
CA ASN A 465 5.00 -22.97 -7.01
C ASN A 465 5.45 -21.63 -7.61
N GLY A 466 4.78 -20.52 -7.29
CA GLY A 466 5.03 -19.22 -7.91
C GLY A 466 4.58 -19.09 -9.36
N GLU A 467 3.92 -20.10 -9.94
CA GLU A 467 3.49 -20.05 -11.33
C GLU A 467 2.43 -18.95 -11.57
N PRO A 468 2.42 -18.30 -12.74
CA PRO A 468 1.34 -17.38 -13.13
C PRO A 468 0.12 -18.16 -13.67
N LYS A 469 -0.29 -19.21 -12.95
CA LYS A 469 -1.37 -20.12 -13.35
C LYS A 469 -2.37 -20.32 -12.20
N LEU A 470 -3.62 -20.01 -12.49
CA LEU A 470 -4.78 -20.18 -11.61
C LEU A 470 -5.44 -21.52 -11.91
N TYR A 471 -5.62 -22.34 -10.88
CA TYR A 471 -6.41 -23.57 -10.90
C TYR A 471 -7.77 -23.32 -10.25
N GLN A 472 -8.81 -23.91 -10.85
CA GLN A 472 -10.19 -23.82 -10.42
C GLN A 472 -10.81 -25.20 -10.52
N THR A 473 -11.35 -25.68 -9.40
CA THR A 473 -11.67 -27.10 -9.25
C THR A 473 -12.97 -27.27 -8.47
N VAL A 474 -13.66 -28.37 -8.75
CA VAL A 474 -14.76 -28.86 -7.94
C VAL A 474 -14.39 -30.22 -7.38
N HIS A 475 -14.64 -30.42 -6.09
CA HIS A 475 -14.52 -31.73 -5.44
C HIS A 475 -15.88 -32.20 -4.91
N CYS A 476 -16.20 -33.45 -5.20
CA CYS A 476 -17.50 -34.03 -4.85
C CYS A 476 -17.48 -35.57 -4.80
N GLY A 477 -18.50 -36.14 -4.17
CA GLY A 477 -18.73 -37.57 -4.21
C GLY A 477 -17.84 -38.37 -3.27
N VAL A 478 -16.98 -39.24 -3.83
CA VAL A 478 -16.16 -40.19 -3.06
C VAL A 478 -14.72 -40.15 -3.51
N SER A 479 -13.79 -40.35 -2.57
CA SER A 479 -12.36 -40.42 -2.86
C SER A 479 -11.78 -41.80 -2.51
N PRO A 480 -10.94 -42.40 -3.39
CA PRO A 480 -10.58 -41.92 -4.72
C PRO A 480 -11.67 -42.20 -5.79
N GLY A 481 -11.63 -41.46 -6.90
CA GLY A 481 -12.51 -41.62 -8.06
C GLY A 481 -13.84 -40.89 -7.91
N GLY A 482 -14.95 -41.61 -8.07
CA GLY A 482 -16.27 -41.00 -8.03
C GLY A 482 -16.57 -40.07 -9.23
N PRO A 483 -17.71 -39.38 -9.21
CA PRO A 483 -18.14 -38.53 -10.32
C PRO A 483 -17.23 -37.32 -10.54
N CYS A 484 -16.52 -36.87 -9.51
CA CYS A 484 -15.57 -35.76 -9.60
C CYS A 484 -14.10 -36.19 -9.77
N ASN A 485 -13.81 -37.48 -10.02
CA ASN A 485 -12.44 -37.96 -10.28
C ASN A 485 -11.41 -37.63 -9.18
N GLU A 486 -11.77 -37.91 -7.94
CA GLU A 486 -10.99 -37.61 -6.76
C GLU A 486 -9.67 -38.41 -6.68
N LYS A 487 -8.58 -37.85 -6.19
CA LYS A 487 -8.42 -36.49 -5.62
C LYS A 487 -8.15 -35.39 -6.66
N THR A 488 -8.28 -35.66 -7.96
CA THR A 488 -7.99 -34.66 -9.00
C THR A 488 -9.07 -33.58 -9.07
N GLY A 489 -10.32 -33.94 -8.81
CA GLY A 489 -11.46 -33.04 -9.01
C GLY A 489 -11.83 -32.87 -10.49
N LEU A 490 -12.94 -32.18 -10.74
CA LEU A 490 -13.23 -31.63 -12.07
C LEU A 490 -12.70 -30.20 -12.09
N GLY A 491 -11.63 -29.96 -12.82
CA GLY A 491 -10.97 -28.66 -12.81
C GLY A 491 -10.50 -28.18 -14.17
N SER A 492 -10.17 -26.90 -14.20
CA SER A 492 -9.54 -26.20 -15.30
C SER A 492 -8.45 -25.27 -14.77
N ASN A 493 -7.64 -24.73 -15.67
CA ASN A 493 -6.66 -23.72 -15.33
C ASN A 493 -6.59 -22.61 -16.38
N THR A 494 -6.16 -21.43 -15.95
CA THR A 494 -5.98 -20.26 -16.80
C THR A 494 -4.80 -19.43 -16.32
N ALA A 495 -4.27 -18.55 -17.18
CA ALA A 495 -3.19 -17.64 -16.79
C ALA A 495 -3.71 -16.54 -15.85
N ILE A 496 -2.95 -16.23 -14.80
CA ILE A 496 -3.24 -15.15 -13.84
C ILE A 496 -2.05 -14.20 -13.75
N LYS A 497 -2.32 -12.90 -13.61
CA LYS A 497 -1.27 -11.89 -13.41
C LYS A 497 -0.86 -11.83 -11.94
N ARG A 498 0.44 -11.83 -11.66
CA ARG A 498 0.99 -11.59 -10.31
C ARG A 498 1.32 -10.10 -10.14
N GLY A 499 1.55 -9.67 -8.90
CA GLY A 499 1.85 -8.28 -8.53
C GLY A 499 0.66 -7.32 -8.63
N VAL A 500 -0.52 -7.80 -9.01
CA VAL A 500 -1.75 -7.00 -9.15
C VAL A 500 -2.92 -7.74 -8.50
N PHE A 501 -3.94 -6.98 -8.09
CA PHE A 501 -5.20 -7.55 -7.65
C PHE A 501 -5.98 -8.13 -8.83
N ASN A 502 -6.38 -9.39 -8.71
CA ASN A 502 -7.27 -10.08 -9.62
C ASN A 502 -8.60 -10.35 -8.92
N LYS A 503 -9.70 -10.12 -9.63
CA LYS A 503 -11.03 -10.49 -9.15
C LYS A 503 -11.33 -11.93 -9.54
N ILE A 504 -11.54 -12.79 -8.57
CA ILE A 504 -11.90 -14.20 -8.77
C ILE A 504 -13.32 -14.42 -8.28
N ALA A 505 -14.06 -15.33 -8.92
CA ALA A 505 -15.38 -15.70 -8.42
C ALA A 505 -15.81 -17.09 -8.86
N VAL A 506 -16.74 -17.66 -8.11
CA VAL A 506 -17.61 -18.77 -8.56
C VAL A 506 -19.07 -18.36 -8.41
N GLU A 507 -19.86 -18.62 -9.44
CA GLU A 507 -21.31 -18.44 -9.47
C GLU A 507 -22.00 -19.81 -9.43
N VAL A 508 -22.90 -19.99 -8.48
CA VAL A 508 -23.88 -21.07 -8.45
C VAL A 508 -25.16 -20.55 -9.10
N ASP A 509 -25.50 -21.08 -10.27
CA ASP A 509 -26.70 -20.71 -11.01
C ASP A 509 -27.75 -21.83 -10.91
N ARG A 510 -28.81 -21.55 -10.15
CA ARG A 510 -29.97 -22.42 -9.99
C ARG A 510 -31.23 -21.82 -10.61
N SER A 511 -31.08 -20.78 -11.43
CA SER A 511 -32.18 -19.95 -11.92
C SER A 511 -33.10 -20.64 -12.93
N ALA A 512 -32.61 -21.69 -13.59
CA ALA A 512 -33.43 -22.54 -14.46
C ALA A 512 -34.54 -23.29 -13.70
N GLY A 513 -34.34 -23.54 -12.39
CA GLY A 513 -35.32 -24.10 -11.47
C GLY A 513 -35.63 -25.59 -11.64
N GLY A 514 -35.96 -26.26 -10.52
CA GLY A 514 -36.68 -27.55 -10.49
C GLY A 514 -35.95 -28.82 -10.95
N ASP A 515 -34.82 -28.71 -11.65
CA ASP A 515 -34.01 -29.84 -12.11
C ASP A 515 -32.51 -29.53 -11.98
N TYR A 516 -31.84 -30.29 -11.10
CA TYR A 516 -30.41 -30.15 -10.83
C TYR A 516 -29.54 -30.29 -12.09
N THR A 517 -30.01 -31.03 -13.11
CA THR A 517 -29.26 -31.23 -14.35
C THR A 517 -29.17 -29.99 -15.22
N THR A 518 -30.00 -28.97 -14.94
CA THR A 518 -30.02 -27.67 -15.62
C THR A 518 -29.28 -26.58 -14.86
N GLU A 519 -28.85 -26.87 -13.63
CA GLU A 519 -28.08 -25.95 -12.80
C GLU A 519 -26.59 -26.03 -13.18
N GLN A 520 -25.85 -24.95 -12.91
CA GLN A 520 -24.42 -24.86 -13.23
C GLN A 520 -23.62 -24.09 -12.19
N LEU A 521 -22.33 -24.42 -12.11
CA LEU A 521 -21.29 -23.70 -11.41
C LEU A 521 -20.40 -23.04 -12.46
N VAL A 522 -20.13 -21.74 -12.35
CA VAL A 522 -19.32 -20.99 -13.31
C VAL A 522 -18.23 -20.20 -12.58
N TRP A 523 -16.98 -20.43 -12.95
CA TRP A 523 -15.86 -19.68 -12.40
C TRP A 523 -15.46 -18.52 -13.30
N TYR A 524 -14.91 -17.49 -12.68
CA TYR A 524 -14.49 -16.26 -13.32
C TYR A 524 -13.10 -15.80 -12.88
N LEU A 525 -12.37 -15.21 -13.82
CA LEU A 525 -11.20 -14.38 -13.56
C LEU A 525 -11.40 -13.02 -14.23
N ASN A 526 -11.37 -11.94 -13.46
CA ASN A 526 -11.60 -10.57 -13.90
C ASN A 526 -12.86 -10.45 -14.78
N ASP A 527 -13.97 -10.99 -14.26
CA ASP A 527 -15.30 -11.05 -14.90
C ASP A 527 -15.40 -11.87 -16.19
N LYS A 528 -14.34 -12.58 -16.59
CA LYS A 528 -14.35 -13.49 -17.73
C LYS A 528 -14.57 -14.91 -17.22
N ALA A 529 -15.59 -15.60 -17.75
CA ALA A 529 -15.85 -17.00 -17.42
C ALA A 529 -14.69 -17.88 -17.91
N THR A 530 -14.22 -18.78 -17.05
CA THR A 530 -13.01 -19.60 -17.26
C THR A 530 -13.28 -21.09 -17.19
N PHE A 531 -14.26 -21.49 -16.39
CA PHE A 531 -14.60 -22.90 -16.16
C PHE A 531 -16.09 -23.03 -15.82
N THR A 532 -16.71 -24.12 -16.23
CA THR A 532 -18.12 -24.42 -15.94
C THR A 532 -18.28 -25.91 -15.67
N VAL A 533 -19.06 -26.23 -14.63
CA VAL A 533 -19.50 -27.59 -14.31
C VAL A 533 -21.02 -27.57 -14.17
N THR A 534 -21.70 -28.53 -14.77
CA THR A 534 -23.17 -28.65 -14.71
C THR A 534 -23.59 -29.81 -13.82
N GLY A 535 -24.81 -29.75 -13.27
CA GLY A 535 -25.34 -30.88 -12.49
C GLY A 535 -25.50 -32.14 -13.33
N LYS A 536 -25.69 -31.98 -14.65
CA LYS A 536 -25.69 -33.09 -15.60
C LYS A 536 -24.33 -33.79 -15.69
N GLU A 537 -23.22 -33.04 -15.67
CA GLU A 537 -21.87 -33.61 -15.69
C GLU A 537 -21.54 -34.34 -14.39
N VAL A 538 -21.92 -33.79 -13.23
CA VAL A 538 -21.78 -34.47 -11.93
C VAL A 538 -22.66 -35.73 -11.88
N GLY A 539 -23.83 -35.71 -12.51
CA GLY A 539 -24.64 -36.90 -12.75
C GLY A 539 -25.30 -37.51 -11.51
N ASN A 540 -25.23 -36.83 -10.36
CA ASN A 540 -25.81 -37.28 -9.10
C ASN A 540 -26.44 -36.10 -8.34
N GLN A 541 -27.75 -36.20 -8.06
CA GLN A 541 -28.50 -35.13 -7.40
C GLN A 541 -27.97 -34.81 -6.00
N GLY A 542 -27.69 -35.81 -5.16
CA GLY A 542 -27.25 -35.56 -3.78
C GLY A 542 -25.89 -34.87 -3.70
N TYR A 543 -24.94 -35.26 -4.56
CA TYR A 543 -23.64 -34.58 -4.63
C TYR A 543 -23.76 -33.19 -5.26
N TRP A 544 -24.67 -33.01 -6.21
CA TRP A 544 -24.96 -31.68 -6.74
C TRP A 544 -25.61 -30.76 -5.70
N GLU A 545 -26.56 -31.27 -4.91
CA GLU A 545 -27.18 -30.54 -3.80
C GLU A 545 -26.12 -30.08 -2.79
N ALA A 546 -25.16 -30.94 -2.46
CA ALA A 546 -24.02 -30.60 -1.62
C ALA A 546 -23.16 -29.48 -2.21
N LEU A 547 -22.96 -29.45 -3.53
CA LEU A 547 -22.21 -28.38 -4.21
C LEU A 547 -22.99 -27.06 -4.34
N ALA A 548 -24.27 -27.11 -4.72
CA ALA A 548 -25.02 -25.96 -5.21
C ALA A 548 -26.07 -25.43 -4.22
N SER A 549 -26.60 -26.26 -3.31
CA SER A 549 -27.79 -25.90 -2.53
C SER A 549 -27.57 -25.86 -1.02
N GLU A 550 -26.63 -26.65 -0.50
CA GLU A 550 -26.35 -26.70 0.93
C GLU A 550 -25.54 -25.48 1.40
N PRO A 551 -25.68 -25.06 2.67
CA PRO A 551 -24.91 -23.95 3.25
C PRO A 551 -23.41 -24.05 3.03
N LYS A 552 -22.78 -22.90 2.79
CA LYS A 552 -21.39 -22.75 2.41
C LYS A 552 -20.66 -21.86 3.41
N MET A 553 -19.42 -22.23 3.68
CA MET A 553 -18.41 -21.37 4.30
C MET A 553 -17.34 -21.00 3.27
N ILE A 554 -16.64 -19.89 3.50
CA ILE A 554 -15.47 -19.48 2.72
C ILE A 554 -14.22 -19.78 3.53
N LEU A 555 -13.16 -20.26 2.88
CA LEU A 555 -11.86 -20.54 3.47
C LEU A 555 -10.75 -19.80 2.72
N LEU A 556 -9.78 -19.30 3.48
CA LEU A 556 -8.60 -18.59 2.98
C LEU A 556 -7.35 -19.15 3.66
N ASN A 557 -6.33 -19.51 2.88
CA ASN A 557 -5.03 -19.94 3.43
C ASN A 557 -3.87 -19.77 2.44
N VAL A 558 -2.66 -19.87 2.97
CA VAL A 558 -1.46 -20.15 2.18
C VAL A 558 -0.79 -21.40 2.75
N ALA A 559 -0.96 -22.54 2.10
CA ALA A 559 -0.27 -23.78 2.43
C ALA A 559 1.19 -23.74 1.96
N VAL A 560 2.02 -24.63 2.52
CA VAL A 560 3.42 -24.82 2.13
C VAL A 560 3.68 -26.32 1.92
N GLY A 561 4.11 -26.67 0.71
CA GLY A 561 4.30 -28.05 0.27
C GLY A 561 2.98 -28.80 0.10
N GLY A 562 3.07 -30.12 -0.02
CA GLY A 562 1.92 -31.00 -0.13
C GLY A 562 1.77 -31.66 -1.50
N GLU A 563 0.84 -32.60 -1.59
CA GLU A 563 0.62 -33.48 -2.75
C GLU A 563 0.45 -32.70 -4.06
N PHE A 564 -0.20 -31.52 -4.02
CA PHE A 564 -0.49 -30.75 -5.24
C PHE A 564 0.73 -29.95 -5.76
N PRO A 565 1.40 -29.09 -4.96
CA PRO A 565 2.68 -28.48 -5.37
C PRO A 565 3.72 -29.53 -5.81
N ASP A 566 3.83 -30.65 -5.09
CA ASP A 566 4.76 -31.73 -5.40
C ASP A 566 4.44 -32.42 -6.73
N GLY A 567 3.15 -32.69 -6.97
CA GLY A 567 2.66 -33.32 -8.20
C GLY A 567 2.91 -32.46 -9.43
N VAL A 568 2.69 -31.14 -9.34
CA VAL A 568 2.95 -30.20 -10.44
C VAL A 568 4.45 -30.02 -10.67
N GLN A 569 5.24 -29.94 -9.61
CA GLN A 569 6.70 -29.79 -9.72
C GLN A 569 7.40 -31.08 -10.15
N GLY A 570 6.81 -32.25 -9.89
CA GLY A 570 7.42 -33.56 -10.10
C GLY A 570 8.51 -33.92 -9.06
N SER A 571 8.60 -33.17 -7.96
CA SER A 571 9.54 -33.41 -6.86
C SER A 571 9.01 -32.79 -5.58
N LYS A 572 9.58 -33.20 -4.43
CA LYS A 572 9.13 -32.72 -3.12
C LYS A 572 9.43 -31.23 -2.91
N THR A 573 8.44 -30.52 -2.39
CA THR A 573 8.46 -29.11 -2.02
C THR A 573 8.03 -28.94 -0.54
N PRO A 574 8.38 -27.83 0.14
CA PRO A 574 9.26 -26.75 -0.31
C PRO A 574 10.71 -27.21 -0.48
N THR A 575 11.50 -26.42 -1.20
CA THR A 575 12.95 -26.65 -1.39
C THR A 575 13.75 -25.76 -0.44
N ALA A 576 15.07 -25.97 -0.34
CA ALA A 576 15.94 -25.09 0.42
C ALA A 576 16.01 -23.65 -0.13
N ALA A 577 15.60 -23.43 -1.37
CA ALA A 577 15.50 -22.11 -1.99
C ALA A 577 14.14 -21.44 -1.73
N THR A 578 13.16 -22.17 -1.21
CA THR A 578 11.82 -21.63 -0.96
C THR A 578 11.87 -20.63 0.18
N VAL A 579 11.40 -19.42 -0.07
CA VAL A 579 11.33 -18.34 0.92
C VAL A 579 9.91 -18.18 1.46
N GLY A 580 9.80 -17.64 2.67
CA GLY A 580 8.54 -17.16 3.24
C GLY A 580 8.50 -15.63 3.25
N GLY A 581 7.67 -15.07 4.12
CA GLY A 581 7.55 -13.63 4.30
C GLY A 581 6.79 -12.95 3.15
N PRO A 582 6.96 -11.63 2.98
CA PRO A 582 6.15 -10.85 2.05
C PRO A 582 6.19 -11.36 0.60
N GLU A 583 7.26 -12.02 0.16
CA GLU A 583 7.40 -12.58 -1.18
C GLU A 583 6.45 -13.77 -1.45
N SER A 584 5.96 -14.41 -0.40
CA SER A 584 5.14 -15.63 -0.48
C SER A 584 3.73 -15.43 0.08
N ARG A 585 3.36 -14.17 0.38
CA ARG A 585 2.06 -13.83 0.96
C ARG A 585 0.92 -13.94 -0.05
N MET A 586 -0.30 -14.04 0.46
CA MET A 586 -1.54 -13.74 -0.26
C MET A 586 -2.17 -12.50 0.36
N GLU A 587 -2.53 -11.52 -0.46
CA GLU A 587 -3.19 -10.30 -0.02
C GLU A 587 -4.60 -10.22 -0.61
N ILE A 588 -5.60 -9.93 0.23
CA ILE A 588 -7.01 -9.97 -0.12
C ILE A 588 -7.65 -8.62 0.19
N ALA A 589 -8.09 -7.89 -0.84
CA ALA A 589 -8.73 -6.60 -0.68
C ALA A 589 -10.16 -6.72 -0.14
N TYR A 590 -10.89 -7.75 -0.57
CA TYR A 590 -12.18 -8.10 0.00
C TYR A 590 -12.55 -9.54 -0.31
N VAL A 591 -13.51 -10.06 0.46
CA VAL A 591 -14.30 -11.25 0.16
C VAL A 591 -15.77 -10.89 0.29
N ALA A 592 -16.59 -11.32 -0.67
CA ALA A 592 -18.03 -11.08 -0.64
C ALA A 592 -18.80 -12.27 -1.22
N ALA A 593 -20.03 -12.44 -0.76
CA ALA A 593 -21.00 -13.31 -1.39
C ALA A 593 -22.29 -12.53 -1.68
N TYR A 594 -22.86 -12.77 -2.86
CA TYR A 594 -24.03 -12.08 -3.37
C TYR A 594 -25.10 -13.08 -3.76
N SER A 595 -26.38 -12.75 -3.58
CA SER A 595 -27.48 -13.54 -4.15
C SER A 595 -28.53 -12.69 -4.86
N THR A 596 -29.33 -13.36 -5.69
CA THR A 596 -30.48 -12.77 -6.41
C THR A 596 -31.68 -12.58 -5.52
#